data_AF-A0A5J4VVJ3-F1
#
_entry.id   AF-A0A5J4VVJ3-F1
#
_cell.length_a   1.000
_cell.length_b   1.000
_cell.length_c   1.000
_cell.angle_alpha   90.00
_cell.angle_beta   90.00
_cell.angle_gamma   90.00
#
_symmetry.space_group_name_H-M   'P 1'
#
loop_
_entity.id
_entity.type
_entity.pdbx_description
1 polymer ?
#
loop_
_entity_poly.entity_id
_entity_poly.type
_entity_poly.pdbx_seq_one_letter_code
_entity_poly.pdbx_strand_id
1 'polypeptide(L)'
;MITHRYHSCKHKVFKLAEQFNWTVAASHIPGISIIIPDNLSRLSRCGDYAIKREVLQKTLKELGTQISIDIFATRANRQCTRYCNIFKDKCAIKRNEFKLEQSKEVPLLHPSISQLLKTIRKFKKDRVQLAVLVAPDLPNQKWFTELGEIAMQKQCLVKSTKFLLIGAKHRNKGWALPHGLIYLFLVGTKKEKSFSYNCYKLED
;
A
#
# COMPACT_ATOMS: atom_id res chain seq x y z
N MET A 1 6.36 -29.84 -13.49
CA MET A 1 5.07 -29.09 -13.39
C MET A 1 5.21 -27.55 -13.42
N ILE A 2 6.40 -26.98 -13.63
CA ILE A 2 6.65 -25.52 -13.68
C ILE A 2 6.72 -25.00 -15.14
N THR A 3 7.09 -25.86 -16.09
CA THR A 3 7.25 -25.54 -17.53
C THR A 3 5.92 -25.26 -18.26
N HIS A 4 4.83 -25.93 -17.90
CA HIS A 4 3.52 -25.74 -18.57
C HIS A 4 2.85 -24.37 -18.31
N ARG A 5 3.11 -23.72 -17.16
CA ARG A 5 2.46 -22.43 -16.82
C ARG A 5 3.06 -21.24 -17.56
N TYR A 6 4.37 -21.26 -17.83
CA TYR A 6 5.05 -20.20 -18.58
C TYR A 6 4.61 -20.14 -20.05
N HIS A 7 4.39 -21.31 -20.67
CA HIS A 7 3.97 -21.40 -22.07
C HIS A 7 2.56 -20.84 -22.29
N SER A 8 1.64 -21.11 -21.34
CA SER A 8 0.25 -20.62 -21.40
C SER A 8 0.13 -19.09 -21.30
N CYS A 9 0.96 -18.45 -20.48
CA CYS A 9 0.93 -16.99 -20.32
C CYS A 9 1.51 -16.25 -21.54
N LYS A 10 2.64 -16.73 -22.10
CA LYS A 10 3.21 -16.14 -23.32
C LYS A 10 2.21 -16.16 -24.48
N HIS A 11 1.53 -17.29 -24.66
CA HIS A 11 0.58 -17.47 -25.75
C HIS A 11 -0.64 -16.53 -25.63
N LYS A 12 -1.10 -16.24 -24.40
CA LYS A 12 -2.19 -15.27 -24.15
C LYS A 12 -1.77 -13.84 -24.45
N VAL A 13 -0.56 -13.44 -24.08
CA VAL A 13 -0.05 -12.10 -24.36
C VAL A 13 0.12 -11.87 -25.86
N PHE A 14 0.66 -12.86 -26.58
CA PHE A 14 0.77 -12.82 -28.04
C PHE A 14 -0.59 -12.74 -28.73
N LYS A 15 -1.55 -13.58 -28.35
CA LYS A 15 -2.91 -13.52 -28.91
C LYS A 15 -3.59 -12.16 -28.69
N LEU A 16 -3.42 -11.57 -27.50
CA LEU A 16 -3.96 -10.24 -27.22
C LEU A 16 -3.27 -9.17 -28.07
N ALA A 17 -1.94 -9.24 -28.21
CA ALA A 17 -1.20 -8.31 -29.05
C ALA A 17 -1.64 -8.38 -30.53
N GLU A 18 -1.83 -9.59 -31.07
CA GLU A 18 -2.39 -9.79 -32.41
C GLU A 18 -3.80 -9.22 -32.55
N GLN A 19 -4.68 -9.47 -31.57
CA GLN A 19 -6.05 -8.93 -31.56
C GLN A 19 -6.11 -7.40 -31.56
N PHE A 20 -5.14 -6.74 -30.93
CA PHE A 20 -5.07 -5.27 -30.86
C PHE A 20 -4.09 -4.65 -31.86
N ASN A 21 -3.51 -5.44 -32.78
CA ASN A 21 -2.48 -5.00 -33.72
C ASN A 21 -1.27 -4.31 -33.06
N TRP A 22 -0.88 -4.79 -31.86
CA TRP A 22 0.25 -4.26 -31.11
C TRP A 22 1.55 -5.01 -31.40
N THR A 23 2.61 -4.27 -31.66
CA THR A 23 3.96 -4.84 -31.73
C THR A 23 4.54 -4.98 -30.33
N VAL A 24 4.78 -6.23 -29.89
CA VAL A 24 5.40 -6.51 -28.58
C VAL A 24 6.87 -6.83 -28.77
N ALA A 25 7.74 -6.02 -28.19
CA ALA A 25 9.16 -6.30 -28.09
C ALA A 25 9.53 -6.66 -26.65
N ALA A 26 10.36 -7.69 -26.49
CA ALA A 26 10.95 -8.05 -25.20
C ALA A 26 12.37 -7.50 -25.14
N SER A 27 12.65 -6.62 -24.19
CA SER A 27 14.00 -6.18 -23.87
C SER A 27 14.44 -6.76 -22.52
N HIS A 28 15.69 -7.17 -22.43
CA HIS A 28 16.29 -7.60 -21.17
C HIS A 28 16.62 -6.35 -20.34
N ILE A 29 15.92 -6.19 -19.21
CA ILE A 29 16.20 -5.14 -18.24
C ILE A 29 17.13 -5.72 -17.16
N PRO A 30 18.32 -5.14 -16.92
CA PRO A 30 19.22 -5.60 -15.86
C PRO A 30 18.53 -5.64 -14.50
N GLY A 31 18.81 -6.65 -13.67
CA GLY A 31 18.15 -6.81 -12.36
C GLY A 31 18.25 -5.60 -11.43
N ILE A 32 19.28 -4.76 -11.60
CA ILE A 32 19.49 -3.50 -10.85
C ILE A 32 18.36 -2.48 -11.13
N SER A 33 17.81 -2.48 -12.34
CA SER A 33 16.69 -1.60 -12.72
C SER A 33 15.31 -2.09 -12.23
N ILE A 34 15.22 -3.31 -11.69
CA ILE A 34 13.98 -3.92 -11.16
C ILE A 34 13.97 -3.89 -9.61
N ILE A 35 14.97 -3.27 -8.98
CA ILE A 35 15.12 -3.22 -7.52
C ILE A 35 13.84 -2.71 -6.83
N ILE A 36 13.19 -1.67 -7.36
CA ILE A 36 12.00 -1.08 -6.73
C ILE A 36 10.79 -2.01 -6.85
N PRO A 37 10.35 -2.47 -8.05
CA PRO A 37 9.26 -3.44 -8.17
C PRO A 37 9.54 -4.79 -7.51
N ASP A 38 10.76 -5.34 -7.64
CA ASP A 38 11.11 -6.66 -7.08
C ASP A 38 11.08 -6.63 -5.56
N ASN A 39 11.71 -5.63 -4.93
CA ASN A 39 11.70 -5.52 -3.47
C ASN A 39 10.30 -5.22 -2.91
N LEU A 40 9.49 -4.40 -3.61
CA LEU A 40 8.10 -4.16 -3.23
C LEU A 40 7.25 -5.44 -3.35
N SER A 41 7.48 -6.25 -4.40
CA SER A 41 6.81 -7.55 -4.55
C SER A 41 7.17 -8.52 -3.41
N ARG A 42 8.43 -8.51 -2.94
CA ARG A 42 8.92 -9.31 -1.81
C ARG A 42 8.29 -8.84 -0.49
N LEU A 43 8.16 -7.52 -0.28
CA LEU A 43 7.45 -6.95 0.87
C LEU A 43 5.97 -7.37 0.90
N SER A 44 5.32 -7.36 -0.26
CA SER A 44 3.93 -7.78 -0.39
C SER A 44 3.68 -9.24 -0.01
N ARG A 45 4.71 -10.11 -0.03
CA ARG A 45 4.56 -11.54 0.28
C ARG A 45 4.54 -11.83 1.78
N CYS A 46 5.20 -11.01 2.61
CA CYS A 46 5.22 -11.24 4.06
C CYS A 46 4.32 -10.28 4.85
N GLY A 47 4.13 -9.03 4.41
CA GLY A 47 3.22 -8.07 5.07
C GLY A 47 3.53 -7.81 6.54
N ASP A 48 4.76 -8.10 6.98
CA ASP A 48 5.19 -8.08 8.38
C ASP A 48 6.14 -6.90 8.69
N TYR A 49 6.36 -6.00 7.74
CA TYR A 49 7.10 -4.78 7.98
C TYR A 49 6.23 -3.74 8.68
N ALA A 50 6.84 -2.96 9.58
CA ALA A 50 6.16 -1.88 10.29
C ALA A 50 6.81 -0.54 9.94
N ILE A 51 6.02 0.54 9.95
CA ILE A 51 6.57 1.90 9.94
C ILE A 51 7.06 2.21 11.36
N LYS A 52 8.24 2.82 11.52
CA LYS A 52 8.66 3.36 12.81
C LYS A 52 7.60 4.31 13.37
N ARG A 53 7.22 4.11 14.62
CA ARG A 53 6.08 4.81 15.24
C ARG A 53 6.30 6.32 15.28
N GLU A 54 7.54 6.76 15.49
CA GLU A 54 7.92 8.17 15.57
C GLU A 54 7.71 8.87 14.23
N VAL A 55 8.07 8.18 13.13
CA VAL A 55 7.88 8.69 11.76
C VAL A 55 6.39 8.78 11.45
N LEU A 56 5.64 7.71 11.71
CA LEU A 56 4.21 7.69 11.48
C LEU A 56 3.50 8.80 12.26
N GLN A 57 3.81 8.97 13.55
CA GLN A 57 3.21 10.02 14.38
C GLN A 57 3.56 11.43 13.89
N LYS A 58 4.80 11.67 13.46
CA LYS A 58 5.20 12.95 12.87
C LYS A 58 4.40 13.25 11.61
N THR A 59 4.34 12.30 10.67
CA THR A 59 3.62 12.45 9.41
C THR A 59 2.10 12.61 9.61
N LEU A 60 1.52 11.92 10.59
CA LEU A 60 0.11 12.09 10.95
C LEU A 60 -0.19 13.49 11.49
N LYS A 61 0.71 14.05 12.32
CA LYS A 61 0.61 15.45 12.79
C LYS A 61 0.69 16.43 11.62
N GLU A 62 1.61 16.22 10.67
CA GLU A 62 1.73 17.05 9.46
C GLU A 62 0.48 16.97 8.58
N LEU A 63 -0.22 15.83 8.56
CA LEU A 63 -1.50 15.64 7.88
C LEU A 63 -2.71 16.17 8.67
N GLY A 64 -2.52 16.66 9.89
CA GLY A 64 -3.61 17.13 10.76
C GLY A 64 -4.63 16.05 11.11
N THR A 65 -4.20 14.77 11.19
CA THR A 65 -5.10 13.63 11.42
C THR A 65 -4.57 12.70 12.52
N GLN A 66 -5.47 11.93 13.13
CA GLN A 66 -5.13 10.94 14.14
C GLN A 66 -5.79 9.61 13.81
N ILE A 67 -4.98 8.56 13.75
CA ILE A 67 -5.48 7.19 13.59
C ILE A 67 -6.02 6.67 14.93
N SER A 68 -7.16 5.99 14.87
CA SER A 68 -7.84 5.42 16.04
C SER A 68 -7.72 3.89 16.09
N ILE A 69 -7.48 3.26 14.94
CA ILE A 69 -7.47 1.80 14.79
C ILE A 69 -6.57 1.38 13.63
N ASP A 70 -5.87 0.25 13.78
CA ASP A 70 -4.97 -0.29 12.76
C ASP A 70 -5.54 -1.58 12.15
N ILE A 71 -5.87 -1.57 10.86
CA ILE A 71 -6.68 -2.62 10.22
C ILE A 71 -5.85 -3.81 9.74
N PHE A 72 -4.56 -3.60 9.50
CA PHE A 72 -3.67 -4.56 8.86
C PHE A 72 -2.48 -4.89 9.75
N ALA A 73 -2.74 -5.09 11.04
CA ALA A 73 -1.69 -5.28 12.04
C ALA A 73 -1.78 -6.61 12.78
N THR A 74 -0.63 -7.01 13.29
CA THR A 74 -0.44 -8.05 14.29
C THR A 74 -0.12 -7.40 15.64
N ARG A 75 -0.19 -8.18 16.72
CA ARG A 75 0.21 -7.71 18.06
C ARG A 75 1.61 -7.05 18.09
N ALA A 76 2.54 -7.55 17.28
CA ALA A 76 3.94 -7.10 17.30
C ALA A 76 4.21 -5.81 16.51
N ASN A 77 3.39 -5.51 15.49
CA ASN A 77 3.60 -4.37 14.58
C ASN A 77 2.46 -3.34 14.58
N ARG A 78 1.48 -3.47 15.48
CA ARG A 78 0.37 -2.53 15.62
C ARG A 78 0.85 -1.10 15.88
N GLN A 79 0.24 -0.15 15.20
CA GLN A 79 0.45 1.28 15.41
C GLN A 79 -0.54 1.88 16.43
N CYS A 80 -1.66 1.19 16.64
CA CYS A 80 -2.72 1.57 17.58
C CYS A 80 -2.91 0.49 18.65
N THR A 81 -3.46 0.87 19.81
CA THR A 81 -3.88 -0.08 20.85
C THR A 81 -4.98 -1.00 20.32
N ARG A 82 -5.95 -0.43 19.61
CA ARG A 82 -7.00 -1.13 18.86
C ARG A 82 -6.47 -1.53 17.48
N TYR A 83 -6.54 -2.81 17.14
CA TYR A 83 -6.11 -3.31 15.84
C TYR A 83 -6.88 -4.55 15.39
N CYS A 84 -6.87 -4.79 14.09
CA CYS A 84 -7.42 -5.97 13.43
C CYS A 84 -6.28 -6.76 12.78
N ASN A 85 -6.35 -8.08 12.89
CA ASN A 85 -5.43 -9.00 12.22
C ASN A 85 -6.20 -9.81 11.17
N ILE A 86 -5.59 -10.01 10.00
CA ILE A 86 -6.14 -10.88 8.95
C ILE A 86 -6.11 -12.35 9.40
N PHE A 87 -5.15 -12.72 10.24
CA PHE A 87 -5.03 -14.03 10.87
C PHE A 87 -5.76 -14.03 12.22
N LYS A 88 -6.37 -15.16 12.61
CA LYS A 88 -7.09 -15.29 13.88
C LYS A 88 -6.15 -14.98 15.05
N ASP A 89 -6.25 -13.77 15.60
CA ASP A 89 -5.55 -13.31 16.78
C ASP A 89 -6.58 -13.07 17.88
N LYS A 90 -6.40 -13.68 19.05
CA LYS A 90 -7.33 -13.58 20.18
C LYS A 90 -7.43 -12.15 20.72
N CYS A 91 -6.41 -11.32 20.48
CA CYS A 91 -6.37 -9.92 20.92
C CYS A 91 -6.76 -8.93 19.83
N ALA A 92 -7.08 -9.39 18.61
CA ALA A 92 -7.54 -8.53 17.53
C ALA A 92 -9.06 -8.40 17.54
N ILE A 93 -9.56 -7.21 17.21
CA ILE A 93 -10.99 -6.99 16.98
C ILE A 93 -11.40 -7.84 15.77
N LYS A 94 -12.51 -8.60 15.86
CA LYS A 94 -12.89 -9.49 14.75
C LYS A 94 -13.24 -8.66 13.51
N ARG A 95 -12.76 -9.11 12.34
CA ARG A 95 -13.02 -8.48 11.05
C ARG A 95 -14.51 -8.31 10.70
N ASN A 96 -15.39 -9.16 11.24
CA ASN A 96 -16.85 -9.06 11.08
C ASN A 96 -17.53 -8.24 12.18
N GLU A 97 -16.91 -8.12 13.36
CA GLU A 97 -17.29 -7.11 14.37
C GLU A 97 -16.88 -5.70 13.89
N PHE A 98 -15.98 -5.64 12.90
CA PHE A 98 -15.71 -4.48 12.05
C PHE A 98 -16.83 -4.16 11.04
N LYS A 99 -18.09 -4.52 11.32
CA LYS A 99 -19.20 -3.62 10.99
C LYS A 99 -19.04 -2.38 11.88
N LEU A 100 -17.94 -1.65 11.63
CA LEU A 100 -17.63 -0.42 12.30
C LEU A 100 -18.82 0.49 12.05
N GLU A 101 -19.32 1.12 13.09
CA GLU A 101 -20.10 2.33 12.95
C GLU A 101 -19.14 3.39 12.37
N GLN A 102 -18.96 3.36 11.04
CA GLN A 102 -17.92 4.04 10.26
C GLN A 102 -18.04 5.58 10.24
N SER A 103 -18.76 6.21 11.17
CA SER A 103 -18.94 7.66 11.16
C SER A 103 -17.90 8.42 11.99
N LYS A 104 -17.17 7.79 12.92
CA LYS A 104 -16.26 8.53 13.83
C LYS A 104 -14.82 8.03 13.94
N GLU A 105 -14.52 6.77 13.59
CA GLU A 105 -13.14 6.26 13.66
C GLU A 105 -12.38 6.55 12.34
N VAL A 106 -11.11 6.96 12.46
CA VAL A 106 -10.16 7.07 11.34
C VAL A 106 -9.23 5.85 11.36
N PRO A 107 -9.38 4.89 10.43
CA PRO A 107 -8.54 3.71 10.38
C PRO A 107 -7.21 3.95 9.64
N LEU A 108 -6.14 3.31 10.13
CA LEU A 108 -4.91 3.09 9.39
C LEU A 108 -5.06 1.83 8.52
N LEU A 109 -4.92 2.01 7.22
CA LEU A 109 -4.93 0.96 6.22
C LEU A 109 -3.51 0.75 5.72
N HIS A 110 -2.85 -0.32 6.18
CA HIS A 110 -1.52 -0.71 5.70
C HIS A 110 -1.53 -2.11 5.07
N PRO A 111 -2.31 -2.33 4.00
CA PRO A 111 -2.41 -3.63 3.36
C PRO A 111 -1.10 -4.01 2.65
N SER A 112 -0.92 -5.30 2.40
CA SER A 112 0.05 -5.75 1.40
C SER A 112 -0.29 -5.18 0.02
N ILE A 113 0.71 -5.00 -0.86
CA ILE A 113 0.51 -4.41 -2.20
C ILE A 113 -0.55 -5.17 -3.00
N SER A 114 -0.55 -6.50 -2.92
CA SER A 114 -1.55 -7.38 -3.54
C SER A 114 -3.00 -7.11 -3.09
N GLN A 115 -3.17 -6.50 -1.91
CA GLN A 115 -4.46 -6.20 -1.29
C GLN A 115 -4.87 -4.73 -1.43
N LEU A 116 -4.02 -3.84 -1.96
CA LEU A 116 -4.31 -2.41 -2.09
C LEU A 116 -5.61 -2.17 -2.86
N LEU A 117 -5.74 -2.77 -4.06
CA LEU A 117 -6.93 -2.62 -4.90
C LEU A 117 -8.21 -3.05 -4.18
N LYS A 118 -8.17 -4.22 -3.52
CA LYS A 118 -9.31 -4.74 -2.76
C LYS A 118 -9.67 -3.83 -1.58
N THR A 119 -8.66 -3.25 -0.93
CA THR A 119 -8.83 -2.35 0.21
C THR A 119 -9.46 -1.03 -0.22
N ILE A 120 -8.98 -0.43 -1.32
CA ILE A 120 -9.54 0.81 -1.90
C ILE A 120 -11.00 0.60 -2.31
N ARG A 121 -11.31 -0.50 -3.01
CA ARG A 121 -12.69 -0.81 -3.40
C ARG A 121 -13.60 -1.07 -2.20
N LYS A 122 -13.08 -1.73 -1.16
CA LYS A 122 -13.83 -1.92 0.09
C LYS A 122 -14.08 -0.60 0.79
N PHE A 123 -13.09 0.28 0.87
CA PHE A 123 -13.23 1.64 1.42
C PHE A 123 -14.35 2.41 0.70
N LYS A 124 -14.36 2.40 -0.64
CA LYS A 124 -15.42 3.00 -1.45
C LYS A 124 -16.79 2.38 -1.18
N LYS A 125 -16.86 1.04 -1.16
CA LYS A 125 -18.11 0.29 -0.96
C LYS A 125 -18.73 0.54 0.42
N ASP A 126 -17.91 0.55 1.46
CA ASP A 126 -18.38 0.69 2.83
C ASP A 126 -18.72 2.15 3.18
N ARG A 127 -18.38 3.12 2.31
CA ARG A 127 -18.60 4.58 2.50
C ARG A 127 -17.91 5.14 3.75
N VAL A 128 -16.69 4.68 4.00
CA VAL A 128 -15.84 5.21 5.07
C VAL A 128 -15.58 6.70 4.81
N GLN A 129 -15.83 7.56 5.81
CA GLN A 129 -15.70 9.01 5.63
C GLN A 129 -14.25 9.48 5.48
N LEU A 130 -13.35 8.92 6.30
CA LEU A 130 -11.95 9.31 6.35
C LEU A 130 -11.09 8.12 6.77
N ALA A 131 -9.94 7.91 6.12
CA ALA A 131 -8.94 6.92 6.51
C ALA A 131 -7.53 7.38 6.12
N VAL A 132 -6.52 6.75 6.72
CA VAL A 132 -5.12 6.91 6.34
C VAL A 132 -4.66 5.63 5.65
N LEU A 133 -4.26 5.71 4.39
CA LEU A 133 -3.78 4.58 3.60
C LEU A 133 -2.27 4.69 3.36
N VAL A 134 -1.53 3.64 3.66
CA VAL A 134 -0.11 3.51 3.32
C VAL A 134 0.02 2.80 1.98
N ALA A 135 0.64 3.45 1.00
CA ALA A 135 0.90 2.84 -0.30
C ALA A 135 2.26 3.31 -0.89
N PRO A 136 2.93 2.47 -1.69
CA PRO A 136 4.12 2.88 -2.42
C PRO A 136 3.75 3.82 -3.59
N ASP A 137 4.72 4.60 -4.06
CA ASP A 137 4.55 5.44 -5.25
C ASP A 137 4.79 4.63 -6.53
N LEU A 138 3.70 4.08 -7.08
CA LEU A 138 3.74 3.25 -8.28
C LEU A 138 2.63 3.68 -9.26
N PRO A 139 2.86 4.73 -10.08
CA PRO A 139 1.83 5.31 -10.94
C PRO A 139 1.27 4.34 -11.99
N ASN A 140 2.07 3.36 -12.41
CA ASN A 140 1.68 2.39 -13.44
C ASN A 140 0.77 1.27 -12.92
N GLN A 141 0.36 1.30 -11.66
CA GLN A 141 -0.48 0.26 -11.06
C GLN A 141 -1.97 0.66 -11.10
N LYS A 142 -2.84 -0.31 -11.41
CA LYS A 142 -4.30 -0.08 -11.47
C LYS A 142 -4.88 0.54 -10.20
N TRP A 143 -4.37 0.14 -9.04
CA TRP A 143 -4.83 0.65 -7.76
C TRP A 143 -4.40 2.11 -7.51
N PHE A 144 -3.37 2.62 -8.20
CA PHE A 144 -2.89 3.98 -8.02
C PHE A 144 -3.87 5.00 -8.60
N THR A 145 -4.44 4.71 -9.78
CA THR A 145 -5.53 5.52 -10.36
C THR A 145 -6.74 5.56 -9.45
N GLU A 146 -7.21 4.40 -8.97
CA GLU A 146 -8.38 4.33 -8.08
C GLU A 146 -8.12 4.99 -6.71
N LEU A 147 -6.86 5.04 -6.25
CA LEU A 147 -6.44 5.75 -5.05
C LEU A 147 -6.49 7.26 -5.25
N GLY A 148 -6.02 7.76 -6.40
CA GLY A 148 -6.05 9.19 -6.72
C GLY A 148 -7.46 9.79 -6.71
N GLU A 149 -8.48 8.99 -7.02
CA GLU A 149 -9.89 9.43 -6.97
C GLU A 149 -10.37 9.79 -5.55
N ILE A 150 -9.85 9.10 -4.53
CA ILE A 150 -10.27 9.21 -3.12
C ILE A 150 -9.23 9.90 -2.24
N ALA A 151 -8.01 10.10 -2.75
CA ALA A 151 -6.95 10.79 -2.04
C ALA A 151 -7.28 12.28 -1.92
N MET A 152 -7.22 12.80 -0.71
CA MET A 152 -7.39 14.23 -0.40
C MET A 152 -6.02 14.91 -0.25
N GLN A 153 -5.09 14.23 0.42
CA GLN A 153 -3.73 14.70 0.65
C GLN A 153 -2.79 13.51 0.68
N LYS A 154 -1.50 13.73 0.38
CA LYS A 154 -0.45 12.73 0.58
C LYS A 154 0.75 13.36 1.25
N GLN A 155 1.40 12.62 2.13
CA GLN A 155 2.69 12.97 2.69
C GLN A 155 3.68 11.84 2.48
N CYS A 156 4.90 12.18 2.08
CA CYS A 156 5.96 11.21 1.92
C CYS A 156 6.41 10.73 3.29
N LEU A 157 6.27 9.44 3.57
CA LEU A 157 6.81 8.83 4.79
C LEU A 157 8.34 8.74 4.74
N VAL A 158 8.91 8.59 3.53
CA VAL A 158 10.26 8.06 3.35
C VAL A 158 11.02 8.73 2.21
N LYS A 159 12.15 9.39 2.54
CA LYS A 159 13.26 9.63 1.60
C LYS A 159 14.40 8.59 1.71
N SER A 160 14.39 7.68 2.70
CA SER A 160 15.50 6.73 2.99
C SER A 160 15.07 5.41 3.68
N THR A 161 15.75 4.29 3.39
CA THR A 161 15.48 2.91 3.88
C THR A 161 15.52 2.71 5.41
N LYS A 162 15.98 3.68 6.22
CA LYS A 162 16.21 3.53 7.68
C LYS A 162 14.95 3.48 8.58
N PHE A 163 13.74 3.58 8.03
CA PHE A 163 12.51 3.82 8.82
C PHE A 163 11.47 2.70 8.81
N LEU A 164 11.70 1.63 8.04
CA LEU A 164 10.89 0.42 8.11
C LEU A 164 11.52 -0.56 9.08
N LEU A 165 10.72 -1.12 9.98
CA LEU A 165 11.12 -2.21 10.86
C LEU A 165 10.86 -3.53 10.13
N ILE A 166 11.92 -4.32 9.96
CA ILE A 166 11.86 -5.64 9.33
C ILE A 166 11.13 -6.61 10.27
N GLY A 167 10.04 -7.20 9.79
CA GLY A 167 9.32 -8.24 10.50
C GLY A 167 10.11 -9.56 10.61
N ALA A 168 9.70 -10.42 11.54
CA ALA A 168 10.39 -11.67 11.82
C ALA A 168 10.44 -12.61 10.60
N LYS A 169 9.38 -12.67 9.77
CA LYS A 169 9.35 -13.55 8.59
C LYS A 169 10.29 -13.03 7.50
N HIS A 170 10.36 -11.71 7.36
CA HIS A 170 11.27 -11.05 6.43
C HIS A 170 12.74 -11.22 6.82
N ARG A 171 13.04 -11.13 8.14
CA ARG A 171 14.37 -11.39 8.70
C ARG A 171 14.83 -12.83 8.45
N ASN A 172 13.98 -13.81 8.73
CA ASN A 172 14.32 -15.23 8.59
C ASN A 172 14.59 -15.64 7.13
N LYS A 173 14.16 -14.84 6.15
CA LYS A 173 14.41 -15.08 4.73
C LYS A 173 15.58 -14.28 4.16
N GLY A 174 16.26 -13.48 4.97
CA GLY A 174 17.39 -12.65 4.52
C GLY A 174 17.01 -11.59 3.49
N TRP A 175 15.75 -11.14 3.48
CA TRP A 175 15.27 -10.19 2.47
C TRP A 175 15.64 -8.76 2.87
N ALA A 176 16.07 -7.95 1.88
CA ALA A 176 16.32 -6.52 2.04
C ALA A 176 15.01 -5.71 1.90
N LEU A 177 14.92 -4.58 2.59
CA LEU A 177 13.80 -3.64 2.43
C LEU A 177 13.82 -2.99 1.04
N PRO A 178 12.68 -2.58 0.48
CA PRO A 178 12.66 -1.93 -0.81
C PRO A 178 13.24 -0.54 -0.72
N HIS A 179 13.94 -0.20 -1.78
CA HIS A 179 14.11 1.17 -2.20
C HIS A 179 12.80 1.58 -2.87
N GLY A 180 12.18 2.65 -2.42
CA GLY A 180 10.90 3.14 -2.95
C GLY A 180 10.28 4.18 -2.02
N LEU A 181 9.71 5.23 -2.60
CA LEU A 181 8.97 6.23 -1.84
C LEU A 181 7.65 5.60 -1.38
N ILE A 182 7.42 5.61 -0.06
CA ILE A 182 6.16 5.22 0.54
C ILE A 182 5.46 6.50 0.99
N TYR A 183 4.16 6.57 0.76
CA TYR A 183 3.34 7.73 1.13
C TYR A 183 2.25 7.31 2.11
N LEU A 184 1.93 8.22 3.04
CA LEU A 184 0.63 8.26 3.69
C LEU A 184 -0.32 9.04 2.80
N PHE A 185 -1.44 8.44 2.46
CA PHE A 185 -2.55 9.10 1.79
C PHE A 185 -3.65 9.31 2.81
N LEU A 186 -4.07 10.56 3.00
CA LEU A 186 -5.35 10.86 3.62
C LEU A 186 -6.42 10.64 2.56
N VAL A 187 -7.26 9.63 2.75
CA VAL A 187 -8.33 9.27 1.81
C VAL A 187 -9.69 9.52 2.44
N GLY A 188 -10.63 10.03 1.68
CA GLY A 188 -11.94 10.40 2.18
C GLY A 188 -12.97 10.55 1.07
N THR A 189 -14.24 10.57 1.46
CA THR A 189 -15.31 11.01 0.55
C THR A 189 -15.18 12.52 0.39
N LYS A 190 -14.91 13.00 -0.84
CA LYS A 190 -14.82 14.45 -1.11
C LYS A 190 -16.10 15.15 -0.64
N LYS A 191 -16.01 15.94 0.43
CA LYS A 191 -16.80 17.17 0.53
C LYS A 191 -16.02 18.22 -0.23
N GLU A 192 -16.68 18.94 -1.13
CA GLU A 192 -16.08 20.01 -1.93
C GLU A 192 -15.13 20.86 -1.08
N LYS A 193 -13.82 20.70 -1.33
CA LYS A 193 -12.83 21.77 -1.19
C LYS A 193 -11.54 21.36 -1.91
N SER A 194 -11.03 22.37 -2.61
CA SER A 194 -9.99 22.41 -3.61
C SER A 194 -8.71 21.62 -3.27
N PHE A 195 -8.25 20.88 -4.28
CA PHE A 195 -6.92 20.28 -4.33
C PHE A 195 -5.88 21.40 -4.40
N SER A 196 -4.97 21.51 -3.44
CA SER A 196 -3.76 22.32 -3.59
C SER A 196 -2.57 21.40 -3.88
N TYR A 197 -2.01 21.52 -5.07
CA TYR A 197 -0.71 20.94 -5.39
C TYR A 197 0.37 21.82 -4.76
N ASN A 198 0.78 21.53 -3.52
CA ASN A 198 2.07 22.02 -3.03
C ASN A 198 3.17 21.08 -3.52
N CYS A 199 3.58 21.30 -4.78
CA CYS A 199 4.85 20.80 -5.28
C CYS A 199 5.91 21.83 -4.86
N TYR A 200 6.75 21.48 -3.89
CA TYR A 200 7.95 22.27 -3.64
C TYR A 200 8.82 22.20 -4.89
N LYS A 201 9.02 23.36 -5.52
CA LYS A 201 10.05 23.56 -6.53
C LYS A 201 11.40 23.15 -5.90
N LEU A 202 12.13 22.31 -6.61
CA LEU A 202 13.57 22.21 -6.40
C LEU A 202 14.14 23.55 -6.84
N GLU A 203 14.71 24.31 -5.90
CA GLU A 203 15.64 25.38 -6.24
C GLU A 203 17.00 24.73 -6.55
N ASP A 204 17.69 25.37 -7.49
CA ASP A 204 18.75 24.87 -8.37
C ASP A 204 19.97 24.22 -7.69
#